data_AF-A0A2E3ZLI7-F1
#
_entry.id   AF-A0A2E3ZLI7-F1
#
_cell.length_a   1.000
_cell.length_b   1.000
_cell.length_c   1.000
_cell.angle_alpha   90.00
_cell.angle_beta   90.00
_cell.angle_gamma   90.00
#
_symmetry.space_group_name_H-M   'P 1'
#
loop_
_entity.id
_entity.type
_entity.pdbx_description
1 polymer ?
#
loop_
_entity_poly.entity_id
_entity_poly.type
_entity_poly.pdbx_seq_one_letter_code
_entity_poly.pdbx_strand_id
1 'polypeptide(L)' 'MRSPSLAEIKGRAVLFSEMTPPAGEELKFNKWYDGHHSPSHVQGVPGFLSAMRYQSPEGPNYLAI' A
#
# COMPACT_ATOMS: atom_id res chain seq x y z
N MET A 1 -10.99 -14.22 22.73
CA MET A 1 -10.06 -14.05 21.59
C MET A 1 -8.67 -13.81 22.18
N ARG A 2 -7.64 -14.55 21.74
CA ARG A 2 -6.26 -14.39 22.25
C ARG A 2 -5.64 -13.18 21.55
N SER A 3 -5.01 -12.28 22.33
CA SER A 3 -4.23 -11.19 21.76
C SER A 3 -3.00 -11.75 21.04
N PRO A 4 -2.69 -11.28 19.81
CA PRO A 4 -1.51 -11.72 19.09
C PRO A 4 -0.25 -11.35 19.87
N SER A 5 0.73 -12.24 19.85
CA SER A 5 2.05 -12.00 20.41
C SER A 5 2.79 -10.93 19.60
N LEU A 6 3.73 -10.23 20.22
CA LEU A 6 4.59 -9.26 19.52
C LEU A 6 5.36 -9.89 18.34
N ALA A 7 5.55 -11.21 18.35
CA ALA A 7 6.18 -11.96 17.27
C ALA A 7 5.31 -12.07 16.00
N GLU A 8 4.00 -11.80 16.08
CA GLU A 8 3.06 -11.86 14.95
C GLU A 8 2.80 -10.48 14.31
N ILE A 9 3.16 -9.40 15.00
CA ILE A 9 2.93 -8.03 14.54
C ILE A 9 4.07 -7.59 13.61
N LYS A 10 3.76 -7.37 12.32
CA LYS A 10 4.75 -6.99 11.30
C LYS A 10 5.46 -5.67 11.55
N GLY A 11 4.83 -4.72 12.24
CA GLY A 11 5.39 -3.39 12.48
C GLY A 11 4.68 -2.67 13.62
N ARG A 12 5.34 -1.63 14.16
CA ARG A 12 4.81 -0.85 15.29
C ARG A 12 3.80 0.23 14.91
N ALA A 13 3.72 0.55 13.62
CA ALA A 13 2.82 1.54 13.06
C ALA A 13 2.39 1.08 11.66
N VAL A 14 1.27 1.63 11.20
CA VAL A 14 0.73 1.44 9.84
C VAL A 14 0.57 2.82 9.22
N LEU A 15 1.02 2.96 7.98
CA LEU A 15 0.64 4.07 7.11
C LEU A 15 -0.57 3.61 6.30
N PHE A 16 -1.62 4.43 6.24
CA PHE A 16 -2.84 4.14 5.51
C PHE A 16 -3.03 5.19 4.42
N SER A 17 -3.32 4.76 3.19
CA SER A 17 -3.58 5.65 2.06
C SER A 17 -4.72 5.15 1.19
N GLU A 18 -5.68 6.03 0.89
CA GLU A 18 -6.75 5.80 -0.08
C GLU A 18 -6.53 6.68 -1.30
N MET A 19 -6.69 6.08 -2.49
CA MET A 19 -6.43 6.75 -3.75
C MET A 19 -7.50 6.42 -4.76
N THR A 20 -7.87 7.42 -5.55
CA THR A 20 -8.73 7.25 -6.72
C THR A 20 -7.99 7.85 -7.92
N PRO A 21 -7.51 7.03 -8.87
CA PRO A 21 -6.91 7.50 -10.10
C PRO A 21 -7.92 8.33 -10.89
N PRO A 22 -7.46 9.35 -11.65
CA PRO A 22 -8.31 10.04 -12.59
C PRO A 22 -8.94 9.07 -13.61
N ALA A 23 -10.15 9.41 -14.06
CA ALA A 23 -10.87 8.59 -15.04
C ALA A 23 -10.02 8.35 -16.31
N GLY A 24 -9.89 7.08 -16.71
CA GLY A 24 -9.09 6.68 -17.88
C GLY A 24 -7.58 6.59 -17.64
N GLU A 25 -7.07 6.96 -16.46
CA GLU A 25 -5.63 7.01 -16.16
C GLU A 25 -5.18 5.85 -15.24
N GLU A 26 -6.05 4.87 -14.96
CA GLU A 26 -5.78 3.76 -14.02
C GLU A 26 -4.55 2.94 -14.42
N LEU A 27 -4.36 2.65 -15.71
CA LEU A 27 -3.17 1.92 -16.18
C LEU A 27 -1.88 2.71 -15.93
N LYS A 28 -1.90 4.02 -16.17
CA LYS A 28 -0.74 4.90 -15.95
C LYS A 28 -0.43 5.01 -14.45
N PHE A 29 -1.47 5.17 -13.64
CA PHE A 29 -1.38 5.14 -12.18
C PHE A 29 -0.74 3.85 -11.70
N ASN A 30 -1.22 2.69 -12.15
CA ASN A 30 -0.68 1.39 -11.72
C ASN A 30 0.78 1.19 -12.14
N LYS A 31 1.14 1.54 -13.39
CA LYS A 31 2.54 1.49 -13.85
C LYS A 31 3.47 2.34 -12.99
N TRP A 32 3.06 3.57 -12.68
CA TRP A 32 3.83 4.44 -11.80
C TRP A 32 3.90 3.91 -10.37
N TYR A 33 2.77 3.39 -9.85
CA TYR A 33 2.69 2.92 -8.47
C TYR A 33 3.62 1.72 -8.24
N ASP A 34 3.57 0.74 -9.13
CA ASP A 34 4.34 -0.50 -9.01
C ASP A 34 5.82 -0.29 -9.36
N GLY A 35 6.10 0.57 -10.36
CA GLY A 35 7.46 0.81 -10.84
C GLY A 35 8.25 1.87 -10.06
N HIS A 36 7.58 2.77 -9.36
CA HIS A 36 8.22 3.92 -8.71
C HIS A 36 7.73 4.16 -7.29
N HIS A 37 6.43 4.35 -7.09
CA HIS A 37 5.91 4.78 -5.79
C HIS A 37 6.14 3.76 -4.67
N SER A 38 5.69 2.53 -4.84
CA SER A 38 5.86 1.47 -3.84
C SER A 38 7.35 1.16 -3.56
N PRO A 39 8.21 0.98 -4.59
CA PRO A 39 9.66 0.82 -4.38
C PRO A 39 10.31 1.99 -3.61
N SER A 40 9.92 3.24 -3.90
CA SER A 40 10.49 4.41 -3.22
C SER A 40 10.29 4.40 -1.71
N HIS A 41 9.20 3.78 -1.24
CA HIS A 41 8.96 3.57 0.19
C HIS A 41 9.69 2.34 0.71
N VAL A 42 9.33 1.14 0.22
CA VAL A 42 9.78 -0.12 0.81
C VAL A 42 11.29 -0.31 0.69
N GLN A 43 11.92 0.22 -0.37
CA GLN A 43 13.36 0.09 -0.61
C GLN A 43 14.12 1.40 -0.30
N GLY A 44 13.45 2.55 -0.37
CA GLY A 44 14.08 3.87 -0.23
C GLY A 44 14.01 4.49 1.16
N VAL A 45 13.08 4.06 2.03
CA VAL A 45 12.88 4.66 3.36
C VAL A 45 13.37 3.69 4.45
N PRO A 46 14.45 4.02 5.18
CA PRO A 46 14.90 3.21 6.31
C PRO A 46 13.80 3.03 7.37
N GLY A 47 13.51 1.78 7.72
CA GLY A 47 12.48 1.43 8.70
C GLY A 47 11.08 1.18 8.11
N PHE A 48 10.89 1.35 6.79
CA PHE A 48 9.67 0.91 6.11
C PHE A 48 9.73 -0.61 5.90
N LEU A 49 8.80 -1.36 6.51
CA LEU A 49 8.93 -2.82 6.62
C LEU A 49 8.30 -3.58 5.45
N SER A 50 7.12 -3.15 5.01
CA SER A 50 6.38 -3.80 3.92
C SER A 50 5.26 -2.88 3.44
N ALA A 51 4.79 -3.09 2.22
CA ALA A 51 3.56 -2.48 1.73
C ALA A 51 2.65 -3.53 1.07
N MET A 52 1.34 -3.33 1.13
CA MET A 52 0.32 -4.09 0.42
C MET A 52 -0.70 -3.13 -0.17
N ARG A 53 -1.08 -3.34 -1.43
CA ARG A 53 -2.10 -2.53 -2.12
C ARG A 53 -3.29 -3.41 -2.49
N TYR A 54 -4.48 -2.90 -2.23
CA TYR A 54 -5.77 -3.51 -2.51
C TYR A 54 -6.53 -2.63 -3.50
N GLN A 55 -7.28 -3.28 -4.40
CA GLN A 55 -8.18 -2.62 -5.33
C GLN A 55 -9.63 -2.91 -4.94
N SER A 56 -10.49 -1.90 -5.00
CA SER A 56 -11.93 -2.07 -4.81
C SER A 56 -12.53 -2.86 -5.97
N PRO A 57 -13.45 -3.80 -5.71
CA PRO A 57 -14.22 -4.44 -6.77
C PRO A 57 -15.28 -3.50 -7.40
N GLU A 58 -15.60 -2.38 -6.75
CA GLU A 58 -16.69 -1.48 -7.16
C GLU A 58 -16.23 -0.28 -8.00
N GLY A 59 -14.93 -0.11 -8.21
CA GLY A 59 -14.40 1.04 -8.96
C GLY A 59 -12.88 1.15 -8.89
N PRO A 60 -12.29 2.19 -9.48
CA PRO A 60 -10.84 2.36 -9.54
C PRO A 60 -10.26 2.82 -8.20
N ASN A 61 -10.90 2.54 -7.06
CA ASN A 61 -10.40 2.96 -5.76
C ASN A 61 -9.36 1.96 -5.24
N TYR A 62 -8.30 2.49 -4.63
CA TYR A 62 -7.22 1.70 -4.07
C TYR A 62 -7.00 2.05 -2.60
N LEU A 63 -6.62 1.03 -1.84
CA LEU A 63 -6.13 1.14 -0.48
C LEU A 63 -4.69 0.63 -0.44
N ALA A 64 -3.78 1.35 0.21
CA ALA A 64 -2.45 0.86 0.53
C ALA A 64 -2.16 0.93 2.04
N ILE A 65 -1.50 -0.12 2.54
CA ILE A 65 -0.97 -0.26 3.90
C ILE A 65 0.49 -0.65 3.89
#